data_AF-A0A6N2CJV3-F1
#
_entry.id   AF-A0A6N2CJV3-F1
#
_cell.length_a   1.000
_cell.length_b   1.000
_cell.length_c   1.000
_cell.angle_alpha   90.00
_cell.angle_beta   90.00
_cell.angle_gamma   90.00
#
_symmetry.space_group_name_H-M   'P 1'
#
loop_
_entity.id
_entity.type
_entity.pdbx_description
1 polymer ?
#
loop_
_entity_poly.entity_id
_entity_poly.type
_entity_poly.pdbx_seq_one_letter_code
_entity_poly.pdbx_strand_id
1 'polypeptide(L)'
;MKCWPRIIPYSVRACLLGTLLAAGLGAAESLEERVERLRHELVAAERELAAANEASVEELAPVEAAELAQALNVPIDALVIVASDQGQGSGFLAEIRGRRFLVTNIHVLGSARQANFLTAEGQTLSFGDIAFISRQRDLAIIPLDWDGPVFEALASVRDQGISIGDAVTVIGNSDGGGVATRVTGKIMGIGPHEVEVDASFIPGNSGSPIIHDKSGLVVGIASYVRNMDRSSWTTSGTTVPTVRRFGYRLDGDVEWDQISLDALWRQGEAFERYEKRTRSLIDIAYHLMYERRILSGYRTDNEIGYMFGDIGNNFHWNRGTASASNVRLLENFIRQLRTELQRDRADARRVIQVDHYRKRFEELDAARVLFDQRLSNFRL
;
A
#
# COMPACT_ATOMS: atom_id res chain seq x y z
N MET A 1 -11.81 4.77 33.24
CA MET A 1 -12.29 5.23 31.91
C MET A 1 -11.51 6.48 31.52
N LYS A 2 -10.49 6.33 30.66
CA LYS A 2 -9.76 7.43 30.00
C LYS A 2 -9.50 6.99 28.56
N CYS A 3 -9.94 7.81 27.62
CA CYS A 3 -10.02 7.53 26.19
C CYS A 3 -8.62 7.45 25.53
N TRP A 4 -8.45 6.52 24.59
CA TRP A 4 -7.28 6.41 23.72
C TRP A 4 -7.30 7.44 22.58
N PRO A 5 -6.16 7.96 22.12
CA PRO A 5 -5.97 8.35 20.73
C PRO A 5 -5.62 7.10 19.90
N ARG A 6 -6.49 6.71 18.97
CA ARG A 6 -6.35 5.54 18.09
C ARG A 6 -5.46 5.87 16.89
N ILE A 7 -4.23 5.34 16.88
CA ILE A 7 -3.36 5.22 15.71
C ILE A 7 -3.10 3.72 15.52
N ILE A 8 -3.80 3.09 14.56
CA ILE A 8 -3.59 1.71 14.11
C ILE A 8 -3.67 1.76 12.57
N PRO A 9 -2.65 1.31 11.82
CA PRO A 9 -2.72 1.17 10.36
C PRO A 9 -3.64 0.03 9.92
N TYR A 10 -4.28 0.20 8.76
CA TYR A 10 -5.57 -0.38 8.36
C TYR A 10 -5.59 -1.81 7.79
N SER A 11 -4.58 -2.64 8.00
CA SER A 11 -4.63 -4.03 7.48
C SER A 11 -5.31 -5.05 8.41
N VAL A 12 -6.05 -4.63 9.45
CA VAL A 12 -6.64 -5.55 10.45
C VAL A 12 -8.06 -5.13 10.90
N ARG A 13 -8.88 -4.52 10.04
CA ARG A 13 -10.18 -3.96 10.50
C ARG A 13 -11.43 -4.21 9.66
N ALA A 14 -11.41 -5.18 8.76
CA ALA A 14 -12.63 -5.71 8.17
C ALA A 14 -13.07 -6.98 8.90
N CYS A 15 -13.73 -6.84 10.05
CA CYS A 15 -14.63 -7.88 10.54
C CYS A 15 -15.69 -7.28 11.47
N LEU A 16 -16.91 -7.23 10.92
CA LEU A 16 -18.20 -7.37 11.60
C LEU A 16 -18.71 -6.20 12.46
N LEU A 17 -19.64 -5.44 11.87
CA LEU A 17 -20.76 -4.83 12.56
C LEU A 17 -22.04 -5.11 11.76
N GLY A 18 -22.62 -6.30 11.99
CA GLY A 18 -23.93 -6.71 11.52
C GLY A 18 -24.76 -7.18 12.71
N THR A 19 -25.86 -6.49 12.95
CA THR A 19 -26.79 -6.59 14.07
C THR A 19 -27.41 -7.99 14.26
N LEU A 20 -27.40 -8.45 15.51
CA LEU A 20 -28.27 -9.49 16.05
C LEU A 20 -29.74 -9.06 16.01
N LEU A 21 -30.61 -9.84 15.36
CA LEU A 21 -31.97 -10.08 15.86
C LEU A 21 -32.61 -11.32 15.22
N ALA A 22 -32.82 -12.32 16.08
CA ALA A 22 -33.84 -13.37 16.09
C ALA A 22 -34.03 -14.28 14.85
N ALA A 23 -33.67 -15.57 15.00
CA ALA A 23 -34.64 -16.68 15.02
C ALA A 23 -33.93 -18.05 15.13
N GLY A 24 -34.52 -18.95 15.91
CA GLY A 24 -34.58 -20.37 15.55
C GLY A 24 -33.47 -21.27 16.06
N LEU A 25 -33.86 -22.24 16.89
CA LEU A 25 -33.12 -23.46 17.22
C LEU A 25 -32.52 -24.12 15.96
N GLY A 26 -31.19 -24.25 15.92
CA GLY A 26 -30.44 -25.01 14.91
C GLY A 26 -29.10 -25.43 15.50
N ALA A 27 -28.66 -26.66 15.21
CA ALA A 27 -27.50 -27.30 15.82
C ALA A 27 -26.26 -26.38 15.87
N ALA A 28 -25.51 -26.45 16.99
CA ALA A 28 -24.29 -25.70 17.19
C ALA A 28 -23.23 -26.17 16.18
N GLU A 29 -23.14 -25.43 15.09
CA GLU A 29 -22.14 -25.63 14.05
C GLU A 29 -20.73 -25.58 14.64
N SER A 30 -19.88 -26.48 14.16
CA SER A 30 -18.48 -26.54 14.56
C SER A 30 -17.69 -25.32 14.04
N LEU A 31 -16.58 -25.00 14.70
CA LEU A 31 -15.73 -23.88 14.30
C LEU A 31 -15.16 -24.04 12.89
N GLU A 32 -14.92 -25.28 12.46
CA GLU A 32 -14.41 -25.62 11.12
C GLU A 32 -15.46 -25.36 10.04
N GLU A 33 -16.71 -25.79 10.27
CA GLU A 33 -17.84 -25.50 9.38
C GLU A 33 -18.09 -23.99 9.29
N ARG A 34 -17.95 -23.27 10.42
CA ARG A 34 -18.13 -21.82 10.45
C ARG A 34 -17.01 -21.07 9.72
N VAL A 35 -15.76 -21.51 9.82
CA VAL A 35 -14.63 -20.94 9.06
C VAL A 35 -14.80 -21.20 7.57
N GLU A 36 -15.22 -22.40 7.19
CA GLU A 36 -15.40 -22.74 5.79
C GLU A 36 -16.59 -21.99 5.19
N ARG A 37 -17.68 -21.84 5.94
CA ARG A 37 -18.78 -20.97 5.54
C ARG A 37 -18.34 -19.53 5.38
N LEU A 38 -17.61 -18.97 6.34
CA LEU A 38 -17.12 -17.59 6.27
C LEU A 38 -16.15 -17.39 5.09
N ARG A 39 -15.36 -18.41 4.71
CA ARG A 39 -14.55 -18.38 3.49
C ARG A 39 -15.41 -18.37 2.23
N HIS A 40 -16.45 -19.21 2.19
CA HIS A 40 -17.40 -19.21 1.09
C HIS A 40 -18.16 -17.89 0.99
N GLU A 41 -18.57 -17.31 2.11
CA GLU A 41 -19.20 -15.98 2.19
C GLU A 41 -18.24 -14.87 1.81
N LEU A 42 -16.96 -14.94 2.19
CA LEU A 42 -15.94 -13.97 1.78
C LEU A 42 -15.70 -14.03 0.27
N VAL A 43 -15.54 -15.22 -0.30
CA VAL A 43 -15.37 -15.40 -1.75
C VAL A 43 -16.63 -14.96 -2.51
N ALA A 44 -17.82 -15.19 -1.95
CA ALA A 44 -19.07 -14.69 -2.52
C ALA A 44 -19.15 -13.16 -2.44
N ALA A 45 -18.79 -12.56 -1.31
CA ALA A 45 -18.76 -11.10 -1.13
C ALA A 45 -17.68 -10.43 -1.98
N GLU A 46 -16.52 -11.07 -2.16
CA GLU A 46 -15.45 -10.62 -3.07
C GLU A 46 -15.93 -10.69 -4.53
N ARG A 47 -16.69 -11.73 -4.90
CA ARG A 47 -17.32 -11.83 -6.22
C ARG A 47 -18.45 -10.85 -6.41
N GLU A 48 -19.26 -10.58 -5.38
CA GLU A 48 -20.31 -9.55 -5.44
C GLU A 48 -19.71 -8.15 -5.46
N LEU A 49 -18.59 -7.91 -4.78
CA LEU A 49 -17.84 -6.66 -4.87
C LEU A 49 -17.16 -6.52 -6.24
N ALA A 50 -16.61 -7.60 -6.79
CA ALA A 50 -16.06 -7.63 -8.15
C ALA A 50 -17.18 -7.40 -9.19
N ALA A 51 -18.34 -8.03 -9.03
CA ALA A 51 -19.50 -7.86 -9.90
C ALA A 51 -20.17 -6.50 -9.73
N ALA A 52 -20.19 -5.92 -8.53
CA ALA A 52 -20.67 -4.56 -8.30
C ALA A 52 -19.67 -3.53 -8.86
N ASN A 53 -18.37 -3.82 -8.79
CA ASN A 53 -17.34 -3.05 -9.47
C ASN A 53 -17.49 -3.16 -10.99
N GLU A 54 -17.67 -4.37 -11.53
CA GLU A 54 -17.95 -4.62 -12.95
C GLU A 54 -19.25 -3.94 -13.40
N ALA A 55 -20.32 -3.97 -12.61
CA ALA A 55 -21.58 -3.29 -12.89
C ALA A 55 -21.47 -1.75 -12.80
N SER A 56 -20.53 -1.23 -12.01
CA SER A 56 -20.17 0.21 -12.01
C SER A 56 -19.15 0.58 -13.09
N VAL A 57 -18.48 -0.40 -13.70
CA VAL A 57 -17.59 -0.26 -14.86
C VAL A 57 -18.37 -0.46 -16.17
N GLU A 58 -19.51 -1.14 -16.14
CA GLU A 58 -20.39 -1.40 -17.29
C GLU A 58 -21.10 -0.14 -17.84
N GLU A 59 -20.92 1.02 -17.21
CA GLU A 59 -21.37 2.31 -17.74
C GLU A 59 -20.25 3.12 -18.43
N LEU A 60 -19.12 2.49 -18.78
CA LEU A 60 -18.17 3.01 -19.75
C LEU A 60 -17.88 1.92 -20.77
N ALA A 61 -18.57 1.99 -21.91
CA ALA A 61 -18.40 1.01 -22.98
C ALA A 61 -16.92 0.92 -23.39
N PRO A 62 -16.39 -0.28 -23.71
CA PRO A 62 -15.00 -0.45 -24.19
C PRO A 62 -14.63 0.45 -25.38
N VAL A 63 -15.65 0.89 -26.12
CA VAL A 63 -15.55 1.80 -27.26
C VAL A 63 -15.24 3.24 -26.81
N GLU A 64 -15.86 3.72 -25.73
CA GLU A 64 -15.62 5.07 -25.20
C GLU A 64 -14.24 5.22 -24.59
N ALA A 65 -13.70 4.22 -23.89
CA ALA A 65 -12.36 4.32 -23.31
C ALA A 65 -11.25 4.40 -24.39
N ALA A 66 -11.43 3.71 -25.51
CA ALA A 66 -10.55 3.76 -26.68
C ALA A 66 -10.75 5.03 -27.52
N GLU A 67 -11.99 5.50 -27.69
CA GLU A 67 -12.29 6.78 -28.36
C GLU A 67 -11.83 7.98 -27.52
N LEU A 68 -11.94 7.95 -26.19
CA LEU A 68 -11.36 8.96 -25.29
C LEU A 68 -9.82 8.88 -25.28
N ALA A 69 -9.23 7.72 -25.59
CA ALA A 69 -7.77 7.54 -25.70
C ALA A 69 -7.24 7.97 -27.07
N GLN A 70 -8.11 8.01 -28.09
CA GLN A 70 -7.83 8.69 -29.36
C GLN A 70 -8.12 10.20 -29.27
N ALA A 71 -9.12 10.62 -28.49
CA ALA A 71 -9.47 12.03 -28.31
C ALA A 71 -8.47 12.80 -27.44
N LEU A 72 -7.85 12.11 -26.48
CA LEU A 72 -6.72 12.61 -25.71
C LEU A 72 -5.46 12.01 -26.34
N ASN A 73 -4.59 12.83 -26.91
CA ASN A 73 -3.32 12.41 -27.56
C ASN A 73 -2.33 11.86 -26.52
N VAL A 74 -2.70 10.76 -25.85
CA VAL A 74 -1.95 10.16 -24.75
C VAL A 74 -0.98 9.14 -25.34
N PRO A 75 0.34 9.33 -25.13
CA PRO A 75 1.34 8.39 -25.62
C PRO A 75 1.30 7.10 -24.79
N ILE A 76 0.44 6.14 -25.17
CA ILE A 76 0.33 4.84 -24.49
C ILE A 76 1.68 4.13 -24.45
N ASP A 77 2.51 4.27 -25.49
CA ASP A 77 3.84 3.64 -25.58
C ASP A 77 4.84 4.24 -24.58
N ALA A 78 4.54 5.43 -24.03
CA ALA A 78 5.30 6.04 -22.96
C ALA A 78 4.90 5.50 -21.58
N LEU A 79 3.87 4.65 -21.46
CA LEU A 79 3.52 3.98 -20.21
C LEU A 79 4.43 2.79 -19.97
N VAL A 80 4.81 2.60 -18.70
CA VAL A 80 5.74 1.56 -18.27
C VAL A 80 5.09 0.72 -17.19
N ILE A 81 5.06 -0.59 -17.41
CA ILE A 81 4.65 -1.59 -16.44
C ILE A 81 5.90 -2.05 -15.70
N VAL A 82 5.85 -1.97 -14.37
CA VAL A 82 6.91 -2.47 -13.49
C VAL A 82 6.42 -3.79 -12.90
N ALA A 83 7.00 -4.90 -13.36
CA ALA A 83 6.61 -6.24 -12.94
C ALA A 83 7.78 -6.96 -12.26
N SER A 84 7.54 -7.43 -11.03
CA SER A 84 8.46 -8.29 -10.27
C SER A 84 7.69 -9.40 -9.56
N ASP A 85 8.40 -10.44 -9.11
CA ASP A 85 7.83 -11.52 -8.32
C ASP A 85 7.29 -11.05 -6.95
N GLN A 86 7.74 -9.88 -6.47
CA GLN A 86 7.43 -9.35 -5.14
C GLN A 86 6.43 -8.17 -5.16
N GLY A 87 6.09 -7.66 -6.34
CA GLY A 87 5.20 -6.50 -6.44
C GLY A 87 5.06 -5.96 -7.85
N GLN A 88 3.97 -5.22 -8.06
CA GLN A 88 3.64 -4.59 -9.32
C GLN A 88 3.39 -3.11 -9.13
N GLY A 89 3.78 -2.33 -10.13
CA GLY A 89 3.56 -0.91 -10.17
C GLY A 89 3.57 -0.40 -11.60
N SER A 90 3.48 0.92 -11.71
CA SER A 90 3.47 1.62 -12.97
C SER A 90 4.55 2.69 -13.00
N GLY A 91 4.84 3.17 -14.19
CA GLY A 91 5.70 4.30 -14.45
C GLY A 91 5.36 4.86 -15.82
N PHE A 92 6.06 5.92 -16.20
CA PHE A 92 5.92 6.48 -17.53
C PHE A 92 7.18 7.23 -17.93
N LEU A 93 7.38 7.37 -19.23
CA LEU A 93 8.46 8.12 -19.83
C LEU A 93 8.01 9.57 -19.98
N ALA A 94 8.78 10.48 -19.39
CA ALA A 94 8.47 11.90 -19.45
C ALA A 94 9.69 12.72 -19.85
N GLU A 95 9.43 13.83 -20.54
CA GLU A 95 10.43 14.87 -20.72
C GLU A 95 10.34 15.89 -19.59
N ILE A 96 11.46 16.08 -18.89
CA ILE A 96 11.59 17.05 -17.80
C ILE A 96 12.80 17.91 -18.12
N ARG A 97 12.58 19.21 -18.36
CA ARG A 97 13.63 20.20 -18.68
C ARG A 97 14.53 19.77 -19.87
N GLY A 98 13.92 19.20 -20.91
CA GLY A 98 14.63 18.77 -22.13
C GLY A 98 15.44 17.48 -21.99
N ARG A 99 15.21 16.70 -20.93
CA ARG A 99 15.81 15.37 -20.73
C ARG A 99 14.72 14.34 -20.47
N ARG A 100 14.97 13.11 -20.90
CA ARG A 100 14.00 12.00 -20.80
C ARG A 100 14.29 11.17 -19.57
N PHE A 101 13.21 10.84 -18.86
CA PHE A 101 13.27 10.08 -17.63
C PHE A 101 12.16 9.04 -17.60
N LEU A 102 12.46 7.90 -16.98
CA LEU A 102 11.45 7.03 -16.41
C LEU A 102 11.03 7.66 -15.10
N VAL A 103 9.74 7.89 -14.94
CA VAL A 103 9.13 8.50 -13.77
C VAL A 103 8.24 7.49 -13.08
N THR A 104 8.39 7.35 -11.76
CA THR A 104 7.57 6.47 -10.91
C THR A 104 7.64 6.91 -9.44
N ASN A 105 7.09 6.12 -8.52
CA ASN A 105 7.24 6.34 -7.08
C ASN A 105 8.53 5.72 -6.54
N ILE A 106 9.04 6.26 -5.41
CA ILE A 106 10.20 5.70 -4.70
C ILE A 106 9.86 4.29 -4.20
N HIS A 107 8.67 4.08 -3.65
CA HIS A 107 8.29 2.76 -3.15
C HIS A 107 8.17 1.71 -4.27
N VAL A 108 7.69 2.10 -5.46
CA VAL A 108 7.62 1.21 -6.62
C VAL A 108 9.03 0.83 -7.06
N LEU A 109 9.91 1.83 -7.27
CA LEU A 109 11.27 1.57 -7.73
C LEU A 109 12.10 0.79 -6.71
N GLY A 110 11.94 1.07 -5.41
CA GLY A 110 12.70 0.38 -4.37
C GLY A 110 12.25 -1.06 -4.09
N SER A 111 11.04 -1.44 -4.51
CA SER A 111 10.59 -2.85 -4.53
C SER A 111 10.84 -3.54 -5.88
N ALA A 112 11.38 -2.83 -6.87
CA ALA A 112 11.57 -3.32 -8.23
C ALA A 112 12.92 -4.04 -8.47
N ARG A 113 13.48 -4.69 -7.44
CA ARG A 113 14.73 -5.44 -7.62
C ARG A 113 14.47 -6.62 -8.55
N GLN A 114 15.28 -6.74 -9.61
CA GLN A 114 15.11 -7.74 -10.68
C GLN A 114 13.77 -7.62 -11.44
N ALA A 115 13.07 -6.49 -11.32
CA ALA A 115 11.86 -6.23 -12.09
C ALA A 115 12.19 -5.98 -13.56
N ASN A 116 11.24 -6.34 -14.42
CA ASN A 116 11.24 -5.88 -15.80
C ASN A 116 10.45 -4.57 -15.91
N PHE A 117 11.00 -3.63 -16.66
CA PHE A 117 10.36 -2.37 -17.01
C PHE A 117 9.94 -2.45 -18.46
N LEU A 118 8.66 -2.66 -18.69
CA LEU A 118 8.10 -2.96 -20.01
C LEU A 118 7.23 -1.80 -20.47
N THR A 119 7.44 -1.30 -21.68
CA THR A 119 6.47 -0.38 -22.30
C THR A 119 5.16 -1.12 -22.59
N ALA A 120 4.09 -0.37 -22.88
CA ALA A 120 2.81 -0.98 -23.32
C ALA A 120 2.96 -1.86 -24.58
N GLU A 121 3.97 -1.61 -25.42
CA GLU A 121 4.29 -2.40 -26.61
C GLU A 121 5.17 -3.64 -26.29
N GLY A 122 5.54 -3.83 -25.02
CA GLY A 122 6.39 -4.93 -24.57
C GLY A 122 7.89 -4.69 -24.72
N GLN A 123 8.32 -3.46 -25.07
CA GLN A 123 9.74 -3.14 -25.12
C GLN A 123 10.34 -3.09 -23.71
N THR A 124 11.42 -3.82 -23.48
CA THR A 124 12.16 -3.74 -22.22
C THR A 124 13.03 -2.49 -22.21
N LEU A 125 12.85 -1.64 -21.20
CA LEU A 125 13.67 -0.46 -20.97
C LEU A 125 15.01 -0.84 -20.34
N SER A 126 16.08 -0.24 -20.85
CA SER A 126 17.41 -0.33 -20.27
C SER A 126 17.84 1.04 -19.77
N PHE A 127 18.37 1.11 -18.56
CA PHE A 127 18.84 2.34 -17.92
C PHE A 127 20.02 2.03 -16.99
N GLY A 128 20.76 3.07 -16.61
CA GLY A 128 21.93 2.93 -15.72
C GLY A 128 21.56 2.71 -14.25
N ASP A 129 22.59 2.55 -13.42
CA ASP A 129 22.42 2.23 -12.00
C ASP A 129 22.05 3.43 -11.10
N ILE A 130 21.80 4.60 -11.67
CA ILE A 130 21.57 5.85 -10.92
C ILE A 130 20.13 6.31 -11.07
N ALA A 131 19.49 6.58 -9.93
CA ALA A 131 18.19 7.23 -9.84
C ALA A 131 18.31 8.55 -9.07
N PHE A 132 17.37 9.45 -9.34
CA PHE A 132 17.13 10.64 -8.51
C PHE A 132 15.81 10.45 -7.77
N ILE A 133 15.82 10.68 -6.46
CA ILE A 133 14.66 10.51 -5.60
C ILE A 133 14.34 11.81 -4.87
N SER A 134 13.06 12.09 -4.64
CA SER A 134 12.66 13.26 -3.88
C SER A 134 12.81 13.04 -2.37
N ARG A 135 13.31 14.06 -1.68
CA ARG A 135 13.41 14.07 -0.20
C ARG A 135 12.06 14.21 0.50
N GLN A 136 11.11 14.86 -0.18
CA GLN A 136 9.84 15.26 0.42
C GLN A 136 8.66 14.46 -0.12
N ARG A 137 8.74 14.04 -1.38
CA ARG A 137 7.64 13.42 -2.12
C ARG A 137 8.01 12.00 -2.49
N ASP A 138 7.04 11.14 -2.71
CA ASP A 138 7.28 9.77 -3.17
C ASP A 138 7.53 9.74 -4.69
N LEU A 139 8.63 10.37 -5.12
CA LEU A 139 8.98 10.56 -6.52
C LEU A 139 10.37 9.99 -6.80
N ALA A 140 10.46 9.18 -7.85
CA ALA A 140 11.72 8.68 -8.38
C ALA A 140 11.77 8.92 -9.89
N ILE A 141 12.92 9.38 -10.38
CA ILE A 141 13.21 9.51 -11.80
C ILE A 141 14.53 8.83 -12.14
N ILE A 142 14.57 8.12 -13.27
CA ILE A 142 15.78 7.48 -13.80
C ILE A 142 16.07 8.08 -15.17
N PRO A 143 17.26 8.65 -15.40
CA PRO A 143 17.65 9.08 -16.74
C PRO A 143 17.75 7.88 -17.67
N LEU A 144 17.22 8.00 -18.89
CA LEU A 144 17.46 7.00 -19.93
C LEU A 144 17.55 7.62 -21.31
N ASP A 145 18.23 6.90 -22.20
CA ASP A 145 18.27 7.19 -23.63
C ASP A 145 17.04 6.55 -24.28
N TRP A 146 16.05 7.38 -24.59
CA TRP A 146 14.79 6.97 -25.21
C TRP A 146 14.54 7.87 -26.41
N ASP A 147 14.15 7.32 -27.55
CA ASP A 147 13.83 8.10 -28.76
C ASP A 147 12.32 8.10 -29.10
N GLY A 148 11.52 7.29 -28.41
CA GLY A 148 10.07 7.16 -28.64
C GLY A 148 9.20 8.25 -28.00
N PRO A 149 7.88 8.02 -27.93
CA PRO A 149 6.91 8.93 -27.33
C PRO A 149 7.19 9.19 -25.84
N VAL A 150 6.86 10.40 -25.36
CA VAL A 150 7.01 10.80 -23.96
C VAL A 150 5.83 11.65 -23.52
N PHE A 151 5.52 11.62 -22.24
CA PHE A 151 4.63 12.57 -21.60
C PHE A 151 5.32 13.90 -21.35
N GLU A 152 4.55 14.98 -21.40
CA GLU A 152 5.00 16.29 -20.93
C GLU A 152 4.56 16.49 -19.47
N ALA A 153 5.54 16.70 -18.60
CA ALA A 153 5.27 17.00 -17.20
C ALA A 153 4.81 18.45 -17.05
N LEU A 154 3.79 18.68 -16.23
CA LEU A 154 3.32 20.02 -15.92
C LEU A 154 4.47 20.86 -15.30
N ALA A 155 4.80 21.99 -15.92
CA ALA A 155 5.86 22.87 -15.42
C ALA A 155 5.45 23.62 -14.14
N SER A 156 4.17 24.00 -14.03
CA SER A 156 3.61 24.78 -12.93
C SER A 156 2.09 24.71 -12.95
N VAL A 157 1.47 24.27 -11.84
CA VAL A 157 0.01 24.30 -11.63
C VAL A 157 -0.54 25.71 -11.75
N ARG A 158 0.19 26.72 -11.28
CA ARG A 158 -0.26 28.13 -11.27
C ARG A 158 -0.36 28.70 -12.68
N ASP A 159 0.59 28.37 -13.54
CA ASP A 159 0.74 29.03 -14.84
C ASP A 159 -0.13 28.38 -15.92
N GLN A 160 -0.56 27.13 -15.69
CA GLN A 160 -1.32 26.33 -16.64
C GLN A 160 -2.83 26.27 -16.35
N GLY A 161 -3.30 27.04 -15.36
CA GLY A 161 -4.73 27.22 -15.09
C GLY A 161 -5.45 25.96 -14.59
N ILE A 162 -4.71 25.01 -14.00
CA ILE A 162 -5.29 23.79 -13.42
C ILE A 162 -6.14 24.13 -12.20
N SER A 163 -7.38 23.65 -12.18
CA SER A 163 -8.40 24.00 -11.20
C SER A 163 -9.03 22.75 -10.56
N ILE A 164 -9.55 22.92 -9.34
CA ILE A 164 -10.38 21.90 -8.70
C ILE A 164 -11.66 21.73 -9.53
N GLY A 165 -12.03 20.48 -9.80
CA GLY A 165 -13.14 20.10 -10.66
C GLY A 165 -12.73 19.73 -12.09
N ASP A 166 -11.49 20.01 -12.49
CA ASP A 166 -10.98 19.65 -13.81
C ASP A 166 -10.90 18.14 -13.98
N ALA A 167 -11.22 17.66 -15.18
CA ALA A 167 -11.20 16.26 -15.53
C ALA A 167 -9.76 15.74 -15.67
N VAL A 168 -9.54 14.53 -15.13
CA VAL A 168 -8.25 13.85 -15.17
C VAL A 168 -8.42 12.40 -15.58
N THR A 169 -7.38 11.88 -16.21
CA THR A 169 -7.23 10.47 -16.56
C THR A 169 -5.98 9.92 -15.89
N VAL A 170 -6.11 8.77 -15.22
CA VAL A 170 -4.98 7.95 -14.75
C VAL A 170 -4.89 6.72 -15.65
N ILE A 171 -3.69 6.45 -16.18
CA ILE A 171 -3.46 5.24 -16.99
C ILE A 171 -2.30 4.45 -16.43
N GLY A 172 -2.51 3.16 -16.16
CA GLY A 172 -1.45 2.24 -15.76
C GLY A 172 -1.98 0.88 -15.37
N ASN A 173 -1.10 0.06 -14.78
CA ASN A 173 -1.36 -1.34 -14.51
C ASN A 173 -2.28 -1.53 -13.29
N SER A 174 -3.60 -1.33 -13.44
CA SER A 174 -4.54 -1.60 -12.34
C SER A 174 -4.47 -3.06 -11.92
N ASP A 175 -4.43 -3.28 -10.61
CA ASP A 175 -4.39 -4.59 -9.93
C ASP A 175 -3.13 -5.43 -10.22
N GLY A 176 -2.20 -4.94 -11.03
CA GLY A 176 -1.08 -5.76 -11.46
C GLY A 176 -1.49 -6.85 -12.47
N GLY A 177 -2.49 -6.60 -13.31
CA GLY A 177 -2.88 -7.54 -14.36
C GLY A 177 -1.88 -7.65 -15.52
N GLY A 178 -0.86 -6.79 -15.57
CA GLY A 178 0.04 -6.64 -16.71
C GLY A 178 -0.59 -5.89 -17.89
N VAL A 179 -1.70 -5.19 -17.67
CA VAL A 179 -2.46 -4.47 -18.69
C VAL A 179 -2.71 -3.05 -18.20
N ALA A 180 -2.37 -2.06 -19.04
CA ALA A 180 -2.67 -0.66 -18.75
C ALA A 180 -4.18 -0.42 -18.84
N THR A 181 -4.80 -0.14 -17.70
CA THR A 181 -6.18 0.29 -17.57
C THR A 181 -6.29 1.80 -17.47
N ARG A 182 -7.43 2.33 -17.90
CA ARG A 182 -7.77 3.74 -17.80
C ARG A 182 -8.77 3.98 -16.68
N VAL A 183 -8.50 4.95 -15.83
CA VAL A 183 -9.42 5.41 -14.79
C VAL A 183 -9.59 6.92 -14.90
N THR A 184 -10.82 7.38 -15.09
CA THR A 184 -11.14 8.82 -15.18
C THR A 184 -11.64 9.34 -13.84
N GLY A 185 -11.52 10.65 -13.65
CA GLY A 185 -12.02 11.35 -12.47
C GLY A 185 -11.83 12.85 -12.59
N LYS A 186 -11.80 13.54 -11.46
CA LYS A 186 -11.63 14.97 -11.33
C LYS A 186 -10.63 15.31 -10.22
N ILE A 187 -10.03 16.49 -10.34
CA ILE A 187 -9.23 17.07 -9.26
C ILE A 187 -10.17 17.49 -8.13
N MET A 188 -9.96 16.94 -6.95
CA MET A 188 -10.74 17.25 -5.75
C MET A 188 -10.01 18.23 -4.82
N GLY A 189 -8.69 18.30 -4.92
CA GLY A 189 -7.88 19.16 -4.08
C GLY A 189 -6.48 19.35 -4.62
N ILE A 190 -5.90 20.54 -4.38
CA ILE A 190 -4.53 20.87 -4.77
C ILE A 190 -3.81 21.35 -3.52
N GLY A 191 -2.84 20.56 -3.07
CA GLY A 191 -1.93 20.89 -1.98
C GLY A 191 -0.56 21.35 -2.51
N PRO A 192 0.37 21.76 -1.63
CA PRO A 192 1.70 22.21 -2.03
C PRO A 192 2.55 21.10 -2.70
N HIS A 193 2.32 19.83 -2.35
CA HIS A 193 3.09 18.69 -2.86
C HIS A 193 2.21 17.62 -3.52
N GLU A 194 0.90 17.68 -3.32
CA GLU A 194 -0.04 16.60 -3.64
C GLU A 194 -1.22 17.15 -4.43
N VAL A 195 -1.78 16.30 -5.27
CA VAL A 195 -3.09 16.48 -5.91
C VAL A 195 -3.99 15.36 -5.43
N GLU A 196 -5.20 15.71 -5.00
CA GLU A 196 -6.25 14.76 -4.67
C GLU A 196 -7.16 14.61 -5.88
N VAL A 197 -7.49 13.37 -6.21
CA VAL A 197 -8.40 13.03 -7.31
C VAL A 197 -9.46 12.03 -6.84
N ASP A 198 -10.63 12.04 -7.45
CA ASP A 198 -11.66 11.02 -7.20
C ASP A 198 -11.56 9.81 -8.16
N ALA A 199 -10.63 9.84 -9.13
CA ALA A 199 -10.35 8.74 -10.03
C ALA A 199 -10.07 7.46 -9.23
N SER A 200 -10.86 6.41 -9.45
CA SER A 200 -10.90 5.19 -8.63
C SER A 200 -9.70 4.24 -8.77
N PHE A 201 -8.48 4.77 -8.80
CA PHE A 201 -7.28 3.95 -8.89
C PHE A 201 -7.04 3.13 -7.61
N ILE A 202 -6.48 1.94 -7.82
CA ILE A 202 -6.16 0.91 -6.82
C ILE A 202 -4.64 0.62 -6.80
N PRO A 203 -4.13 -0.15 -5.81
CA PRO A 203 -2.76 -0.66 -5.86
C PRO A 203 -2.42 -1.26 -7.22
N GLY A 204 -1.20 -1.00 -7.71
CA GLY A 204 -0.77 -1.27 -9.10
C GLY A 204 -0.72 -0.01 -9.98
N ASN A 205 -1.62 0.97 -9.75
CA ASN A 205 -1.54 2.28 -10.38
C ASN A 205 -0.52 3.24 -9.73
N SER A 206 0.14 2.81 -8.65
CA SER A 206 1.22 3.59 -8.07
C SER A 206 2.32 3.80 -9.10
N GLY A 207 2.68 5.05 -9.33
CA GLY A 207 3.63 5.49 -10.35
C GLY A 207 3.00 5.86 -11.69
N SER A 208 1.68 5.65 -11.88
CA SER A 208 0.96 6.07 -13.09
C SER A 208 0.86 7.59 -13.21
N PRO A 209 0.91 8.15 -14.43
CA PRO A 209 0.65 9.56 -14.65
C PRO A 209 -0.83 9.90 -14.37
N ILE A 210 -1.05 11.00 -13.67
CA ILE A 210 -2.35 11.67 -13.59
C ILE A 210 -2.33 12.78 -14.64
N ILE A 211 -3.09 12.59 -15.71
CA ILE A 211 -3.12 13.44 -16.89
C ILE A 211 -4.30 14.38 -16.77
N HIS A 212 -4.08 15.68 -16.98
CA HIS A 212 -5.18 16.63 -17.08
C HIS A 212 -5.74 16.66 -18.50
N ASP A 213 -7.01 16.26 -18.63
CA ASP A 213 -7.63 15.94 -19.92
C ASP A 213 -7.58 17.13 -20.89
N LYS A 214 -7.88 18.35 -20.42
CA LYS A 214 -7.90 19.53 -21.30
C LYS A 214 -6.53 19.90 -21.87
N SER A 215 -5.45 19.62 -21.14
CA SER A 215 -4.09 20.02 -21.53
C SER A 215 -3.22 18.88 -22.07
N GLY A 216 -3.55 17.63 -21.73
CA GLY A 216 -2.68 16.47 -21.96
C GLY A 216 -1.45 16.40 -21.04
N LEU A 217 -1.23 17.39 -20.16
CA LEU A 217 -0.09 17.46 -19.26
C LEU A 217 -0.25 16.56 -18.04
N VAL A 218 0.86 16.01 -17.56
CA VAL A 218 0.88 15.22 -16.31
C VAL A 218 0.91 16.15 -15.11
N VAL A 219 -0.18 16.20 -14.34
CA VAL A 219 -0.35 17.06 -13.16
C VAL A 219 0.16 16.42 -11.87
N GLY A 220 0.34 15.10 -11.87
CA GLY A 220 0.86 14.36 -10.72
C GLY A 220 1.06 12.89 -11.02
N ILE A 221 1.51 12.17 -10.01
CA ILE A 221 1.82 10.73 -10.09
C ILE A 221 1.02 10.03 -9.02
N ALA A 222 0.13 9.13 -9.42
CA ALA A 222 -0.70 8.35 -8.51
C ALA A 222 0.20 7.59 -7.52
N SER A 223 -0.12 7.64 -6.22
CA SER A 223 0.76 7.08 -5.18
C SER A 223 0.03 6.32 -4.08
N TYR A 224 -0.95 6.95 -3.41
CA TYR A 224 -1.59 6.31 -2.26
C TYR A 224 -3.08 6.59 -2.11
N VAL A 225 -3.74 5.66 -1.41
CA VAL A 225 -5.16 5.73 -1.07
C VAL A 225 -5.28 5.86 0.45
N ARG A 226 -6.08 6.81 0.92
CA ARG A 226 -6.38 7.05 2.33
C ARG A 226 -7.84 6.70 2.61
N ASN A 227 -8.04 5.69 3.45
CA ASN A 227 -9.36 5.37 3.97
C ASN A 227 -9.65 6.23 5.22
N MET A 228 -10.69 7.05 5.13
CA MET A 228 -11.22 7.97 6.13
C MET A 228 -12.40 7.35 6.91
N ASP A 229 -12.64 6.03 6.85
CA ASP A 229 -13.61 5.29 7.67
C ASP A 229 -13.22 5.23 9.16
N ARG A 230 -12.91 6.42 9.70
CA ARG A 230 -12.83 6.73 11.11
C ARG A 230 -14.17 7.33 11.49
N SER A 231 -14.84 6.64 12.40
CA SER A 231 -15.73 7.22 13.41
C SER A 231 -15.00 8.28 14.25
N SER A 232 -14.61 9.39 13.61
CA SER A 232 -14.35 10.64 14.29
C SER A 232 -15.70 11.29 14.53
N TRP A 233 -15.97 11.72 15.76
CA TRP A 233 -17.14 12.56 16.10
C TRP A 233 -17.26 13.83 15.21
N THR A 234 -16.22 14.16 14.44
CA THR A 234 -16.16 15.27 13.48
C THR A 234 -16.62 14.94 12.05
N THR A 235 -16.73 13.66 11.67
CA THR A 235 -17.17 13.23 10.32
C THR A 235 -18.59 12.66 10.31
N SER A 236 -19.23 12.54 11.47
CA SER A 236 -20.65 12.19 11.58
C SER A 236 -21.51 13.28 10.94
N GLY A 237 -22.04 13.01 9.74
CA GLY A 237 -22.95 13.93 9.03
C GLY A 237 -22.32 14.78 7.92
N THR A 238 -21.06 14.54 7.54
CA THR A 238 -20.39 15.26 6.44
C THR A 238 -20.30 14.43 5.16
N THR A 239 -20.56 15.03 3.99
CA THR A 239 -20.40 14.40 2.66
C THR A 239 -18.94 14.30 2.21
N VAL A 240 -18.05 13.83 3.08
CA VAL A 240 -16.64 13.60 2.74
C VAL A 240 -16.49 12.14 2.29
N PRO A 241 -15.90 11.87 1.11
CA PRO A 241 -15.65 10.50 0.67
C PRO A 241 -14.87 9.70 1.72
N THR A 242 -15.31 8.47 1.97
CA THR A 242 -14.64 7.51 2.86
C THR A 242 -13.28 7.07 2.32
N VAL A 243 -13.06 7.17 1.02
CA VAL A 243 -11.80 6.84 0.37
C VAL A 243 -11.33 8.07 -0.41
N ARG A 244 -10.12 8.54 -0.10
CA ARG A 244 -9.46 9.68 -0.75
C ARG A 244 -8.21 9.19 -1.44
N ARG A 245 -7.90 9.71 -2.62
CA ARG A 245 -6.79 9.24 -3.45
C ARG A 245 -5.87 10.37 -3.82
N PHE A 246 -4.58 10.13 -3.70
CA PHE A 246 -3.57 11.17 -3.79
C PHE A 246 -2.47 10.78 -4.77
N GLY A 247 -2.04 11.78 -5.53
CA GLY A 247 -0.81 11.74 -6.30
C GLY A 247 0.14 12.85 -5.90
N TYR A 248 1.44 12.62 -6.12
CA TYR A 248 2.46 13.63 -5.88
C TYR A 248 2.66 14.49 -7.12
N ARG A 249 2.73 15.80 -6.92
CA ARG A 249 2.98 16.79 -7.96
C ARG A 249 4.43 16.73 -8.43
N LEU A 250 4.65 16.81 -9.75
CA LEU A 250 5.97 16.89 -10.37
C LEU A 250 6.52 18.32 -10.46
N ASP A 251 5.66 19.32 -10.28
CA ASP A 251 6.00 20.73 -10.43
C ASP A 251 6.47 21.39 -9.12
N GLY A 252 6.97 22.63 -9.24
CA GLY A 252 7.54 23.40 -8.14
C GLY A 252 8.93 22.93 -7.73
N ASP A 253 9.36 23.35 -6.54
CA ASP A 253 10.69 23.02 -6.02
C ASP A 253 10.71 21.58 -5.48
N VAL A 254 11.29 20.68 -6.27
CA VAL A 254 11.58 19.30 -5.87
C VAL A 254 13.05 19.18 -5.51
N GLU A 255 13.33 18.89 -4.24
CA GLU A 255 14.67 18.54 -3.77
C GLU A 255 14.98 17.09 -4.15
N TRP A 256 15.96 16.91 -5.04
CA TRP A 256 16.41 15.63 -5.55
C TRP A 256 17.72 15.18 -4.89
N ASP A 257 17.74 13.95 -4.40
CA ASP A 257 18.95 13.24 -4.00
C ASP A 257 19.30 12.19 -5.06
N GLN A 258 20.60 12.00 -5.31
CA GLN A 258 21.11 10.96 -6.18
C GLN A 258 21.36 9.67 -5.38
N ILE A 259 20.93 8.52 -5.89
CA ILE A 259 21.12 7.21 -5.25
C ILE A 259 21.39 6.13 -6.29
N SER A 260 22.16 5.09 -5.92
CA SER A 260 22.26 3.89 -6.76
C SER A 260 21.04 2.98 -6.57
N LEU A 261 20.63 2.29 -7.63
CA LEU A 261 19.50 1.35 -7.58
C LEU A 261 19.72 0.26 -6.53
N ASP A 262 20.92 -0.30 -6.44
CA ASP A 262 21.27 -1.27 -5.39
C ASP A 262 21.07 -0.71 -3.97
N ALA A 263 21.50 0.53 -3.71
CA ALA A 263 21.32 1.16 -2.41
C ALA A 263 19.83 1.46 -2.10
N LEU A 264 19.05 1.80 -3.13
CA LEU A 264 17.61 2.01 -3.00
C LEU A 264 16.90 0.68 -2.70
N TRP A 265 17.18 -0.39 -3.45
CA TRP A 265 16.59 -1.71 -3.24
C TRP A 265 16.92 -2.29 -1.86
N ARG A 266 18.18 -2.22 -1.42
CA ARG A 266 18.55 -2.67 -0.06
C ARG A 266 17.75 -1.99 1.04
N GLN A 267 17.43 -0.71 0.86
CA GLN A 267 16.64 0.05 1.83
C GLN A 267 15.14 -0.24 1.70
N GLY A 268 14.63 -0.40 0.48
CA GLY A 268 13.25 -0.82 0.22
C GLY A 268 12.95 -2.18 0.83
N GLU A 269 13.79 -3.19 0.57
CA GLU A 269 13.68 -4.53 1.16
C GLU A 269 13.76 -4.51 2.69
N ALA A 270 14.64 -3.67 3.26
CA ALA A 270 14.74 -3.51 4.70
C ALA A 270 13.48 -2.91 5.31
N PHE A 271 12.90 -1.91 4.65
CA PHE A 271 11.64 -1.31 5.08
C PHE A 271 10.46 -2.28 4.94
N GLU A 272 10.34 -2.98 3.81
CA GLU A 272 9.25 -3.93 3.55
C GLU A 272 9.26 -5.08 4.57
N ARG A 273 10.42 -5.66 4.83
CA ARG A 273 10.59 -6.67 5.88
C ARG A 273 10.17 -6.14 7.25
N TYR A 274 10.60 -4.93 7.59
CA TYR A 274 10.23 -4.28 8.84
C TYR A 274 8.71 -4.04 8.93
N GLU A 275 8.06 -3.58 7.85
CA GLU A 275 6.61 -3.36 7.78
C GLU A 275 5.84 -4.67 7.94
N LYS A 276 6.18 -5.71 7.15
CA LYS A 276 5.56 -7.04 7.22
C LYS A 276 5.68 -7.63 8.62
N ARG A 277 6.87 -7.59 9.19
CA ARG A 277 7.13 -8.09 10.54
C ARG A 277 6.37 -7.29 11.60
N THR A 278 6.25 -5.97 11.43
CA THR A 278 5.43 -5.13 12.32
C THR A 278 3.98 -5.60 12.33
N ARG A 279 3.40 -5.86 11.16
CA ARG A 279 2.02 -6.31 11.01
C ARG A 279 1.81 -7.64 11.74
N SER A 280 2.67 -8.63 11.51
CA SER A 280 2.56 -9.94 12.15
C SER A 280 2.73 -9.85 13.67
N LEU A 281 3.69 -9.06 14.16
CA LEU A 281 3.93 -8.90 15.59
C LEU A 281 2.77 -8.19 16.31
N ILE A 282 2.18 -7.17 15.68
CA ILE A 282 0.99 -6.49 16.21
C ILE A 282 -0.18 -7.46 16.28
N ASP A 283 -0.38 -8.26 15.24
CA ASP A 283 -1.47 -9.23 15.17
C ASP A 283 -1.35 -10.30 16.27
N ILE A 284 -0.16 -10.88 16.42
CA ILE A 284 0.15 -11.83 17.49
C ILE A 284 -0.07 -11.20 18.86
N ALA A 285 0.45 -10.00 19.09
CA ALA A 285 0.30 -9.30 20.36
C ALA A 285 -1.17 -9.02 20.68
N TYR A 286 -1.95 -8.61 19.69
CA TYR A 286 -3.39 -8.36 19.84
C TYR A 286 -4.12 -9.64 20.29
N HIS A 287 -3.92 -10.76 19.59
CA HIS A 287 -4.58 -12.02 19.91
C HIS A 287 -4.15 -12.57 21.27
N LEU A 288 -2.88 -12.45 21.63
CA LEU A 288 -2.40 -12.82 22.96
C LEU A 288 -3.04 -11.98 24.06
N MET A 289 -3.09 -10.66 23.88
CA MET A 289 -3.51 -9.74 24.93
C MET A 289 -5.02 -9.66 25.12
N TYR A 290 -5.78 -9.70 24.03
CA TYR A 290 -7.23 -9.42 24.05
C TYR A 290 -8.07 -10.68 23.87
N GLU A 291 -7.61 -11.63 23.07
CA GLU A 291 -8.35 -12.88 22.82
C GLU A 291 -7.82 -14.05 23.64
N ARG A 292 -6.68 -13.88 24.33
CA ARG A 292 -5.97 -14.94 25.07
C ARG A 292 -5.69 -16.17 24.18
N ARG A 293 -5.42 -15.93 22.90
CA ARG A 293 -5.20 -16.96 21.88
C ARG A 293 -3.78 -16.87 21.33
N ILE A 294 -3.15 -18.02 21.10
CA ILE A 294 -1.88 -18.13 20.38
C ILE A 294 -2.20 -18.43 18.91
N LEU A 295 -1.71 -17.59 18.01
CA LEU A 295 -1.86 -17.78 16.56
C LEU A 295 -0.76 -18.69 16.00
N SER A 296 -1.09 -19.97 15.77
CA SER A 296 -0.14 -20.92 15.16
C SER A 296 0.04 -20.75 13.65
N GLY A 297 -0.78 -19.93 12.98
CA GLY A 297 -0.71 -19.68 11.53
C GLY A 297 0.60 -19.07 11.05
N TYR A 298 1.38 -18.48 11.96
CA TYR A 298 2.69 -17.91 11.66
C TYR A 298 3.85 -18.91 11.69
N ARG A 299 3.62 -20.19 12.01
CA ARG A 299 4.68 -21.21 12.10
C ARG A 299 5.49 -21.39 10.81
N THR A 300 4.87 -21.16 9.67
CA THR A 300 5.50 -21.27 8.34
C THR A 300 5.93 -19.91 7.79
N ASP A 301 5.79 -18.82 8.55
CA ASP A 301 6.24 -17.50 8.13
C ASP A 301 7.77 -17.44 8.15
N ASN A 302 8.37 -17.01 7.04
CA ASN A 302 9.82 -16.97 6.88
C ASN A 302 10.51 -15.97 7.81
N GLU A 303 9.79 -14.94 8.29
CA GLU A 303 10.34 -13.86 9.11
C GLU A 303 10.20 -14.14 10.62
N ILE A 304 9.11 -14.78 11.05
CA ILE A 304 8.81 -14.96 12.49
C ILE A 304 8.47 -16.40 12.89
N GLY A 305 8.37 -17.33 11.95
CA GLY A 305 7.92 -18.70 12.22
C GLY A 305 8.84 -19.47 13.16
N TYR A 306 10.14 -19.17 13.14
CA TYR A 306 11.11 -19.77 14.07
C TYR A 306 10.76 -19.54 15.55
N MET A 307 10.05 -18.45 15.87
CA MET A 307 9.63 -18.11 17.23
C MET A 307 8.56 -19.06 17.76
N PHE A 308 7.86 -19.76 16.87
CA PHE A 308 6.75 -20.66 17.22
C PHE A 308 7.18 -22.10 17.44
N GLY A 309 8.47 -22.44 17.25
CA GLY A 309 8.95 -23.83 17.37
C GLY A 309 8.63 -24.44 18.74
N ASP A 310 9.08 -23.79 19.82
CA ASP A 310 8.94 -24.33 21.17
C ASP A 310 7.50 -24.36 21.65
N ILE A 311 6.76 -23.26 21.48
CA ILE A 311 5.36 -23.18 21.91
C ILE A 311 4.48 -24.10 21.04
N GLY A 312 4.74 -24.17 19.74
CA GLY A 312 3.97 -24.99 18.82
C GLY A 312 4.14 -26.48 19.03
N ASN A 313 5.30 -26.94 19.52
CA ASN A 313 5.60 -28.35 19.73
C ASN A 313 5.24 -28.84 21.14
N ASN A 314 5.34 -27.96 22.14
CA ASN A 314 5.30 -28.38 23.56
C ASN A 314 4.10 -27.81 24.33
N PHE A 315 3.28 -26.94 23.73
CA PHE A 315 2.12 -26.38 24.42
C PHE A 315 0.96 -27.39 24.48
N HIS A 316 0.56 -27.75 25.70
CA HIS A 316 -0.57 -28.66 25.91
C HIS A 316 -1.89 -27.92 25.90
N TRP A 317 -2.56 -27.85 24.74
CA TRP A 317 -3.80 -27.09 24.54
C TRP A 317 -4.90 -27.40 25.56
N ASN A 318 -5.11 -28.68 25.90
CA ASN A 318 -6.14 -29.11 26.86
C ASN A 318 -5.92 -28.60 28.29
N ARG A 319 -4.68 -28.19 28.64
CA ARG A 319 -4.34 -27.70 29.99
C ARG A 319 -4.23 -26.17 30.06
N GLY A 320 -4.14 -25.48 28.92
CA GLY A 320 -4.07 -24.02 28.85
C GLY A 320 -3.06 -23.42 29.83
N THR A 321 -3.40 -22.30 30.47
CA THR A 321 -2.54 -21.64 31.48
C THR A 321 -2.56 -22.31 32.86
N ALA A 322 -3.36 -23.38 33.06
CA ALA A 322 -3.35 -24.14 34.32
C ALA A 322 -2.08 -25.02 34.48
N SER A 323 -1.36 -25.27 33.39
CA SER A 323 -0.08 -25.96 33.40
C SER A 323 1.07 -24.97 33.63
N ALA A 324 1.84 -25.15 34.71
CA ALA A 324 3.06 -24.38 34.95
C ALA A 324 4.08 -24.49 33.79
N SER A 325 4.06 -25.60 33.04
CA SER A 325 4.87 -25.75 31.84
C SER A 325 4.41 -24.85 30.70
N ASN A 326 3.09 -24.76 30.48
CA ASN A 326 2.52 -23.88 29.45
C ASN A 326 2.73 -22.40 29.79
N VAL A 327 2.63 -22.03 31.08
CA VAL A 327 2.95 -20.67 31.54
C VAL A 327 4.40 -20.32 31.19
N ARG A 328 5.37 -21.19 31.50
CA ARG A 328 6.79 -20.97 31.13
C ARG A 328 7.00 -20.86 29.62
N LEU A 329 6.34 -21.71 28.82
CA LEU A 329 6.43 -21.63 27.35
C LEU A 329 5.92 -20.29 26.83
N LEU A 330 4.82 -19.79 27.39
CA LEU A 330 4.23 -18.53 26.97
C LEU A 330 5.06 -17.32 27.44
N GLU A 331 5.63 -17.34 28.64
CA GLU A 331 6.59 -16.33 29.10
C GLU A 331 7.84 -16.26 28.21
N ASN A 332 8.38 -17.42 27.82
CA ASN A 332 9.51 -17.50 26.91
C ASN A 332 9.15 -16.96 25.52
N PHE A 333 7.97 -17.29 24.99
CA PHE A 333 7.48 -16.78 23.72
C PHE A 333 7.34 -15.25 23.73
N ILE A 334 6.72 -14.68 24.78
CA ILE A 334 6.62 -13.23 24.94
C ILE A 334 8.00 -12.58 25.04
N ARG A 335 8.96 -13.20 25.74
CA ARG A 335 10.34 -12.71 25.80
C ARG A 335 11.03 -12.71 24.44
N GLN A 336 10.83 -13.76 23.64
CA GLN A 336 11.35 -13.83 22.27
C GLN A 336 10.71 -12.75 21.40
N LEU A 337 9.39 -12.57 21.45
CA LEU A 337 8.67 -11.48 20.76
C LEU A 337 9.25 -10.10 21.06
N ARG A 338 9.49 -9.81 22.34
CA ARG A 338 10.08 -8.52 22.75
C ARG A 338 11.52 -8.35 22.30
N THR A 339 12.32 -9.41 22.38
CA THR A 339 13.71 -9.38 21.90
C THR A 339 13.75 -9.09 20.40
N GLU A 340 12.85 -9.71 19.63
CA GLU A 340 12.80 -9.51 18.20
C GLU A 340 12.30 -8.12 17.81
N LEU A 341 11.26 -7.62 18.50
CA LEU A 341 10.81 -6.23 18.34
C LEU A 341 11.95 -5.24 18.53
N GLN A 342 12.84 -5.45 19.50
CA GLN A 342 13.94 -4.52 19.79
C GLN A 342 15.09 -4.64 18.80
N ARG A 343 15.51 -5.86 18.44
CA ARG A 343 16.61 -6.10 17.48
C ARG A 343 16.26 -5.58 16.09
N ASP A 344 15.09 -5.96 15.58
CA ASP A 344 14.59 -5.57 14.27
C ASP A 344 14.52 -4.05 14.10
N ARG A 345 14.09 -3.32 15.14
CA ARG A 345 14.09 -1.85 15.17
C ARG A 345 15.49 -1.25 15.05
N ALA A 346 16.45 -1.80 15.80
CA ALA A 346 17.82 -1.30 15.81
C ALA A 346 18.56 -1.56 14.48
N ASP A 347 18.24 -2.68 13.83
CA ASP A 347 18.80 -3.03 12.51
C ASP A 347 18.16 -2.19 11.40
N ALA A 348 16.82 -2.09 11.37
CA ALA A 348 16.10 -1.27 10.40
C ALA A 348 16.52 0.20 10.45
N ARG A 349 16.66 0.78 11.65
CA ARG A 349 17.11 2.18 11.83
C ARG A 349 18.52 2.45 11.28
N ARG A 350 19.40 1.45 11.25
CA ARG A 350 20.76 1.59 10.70
C ARG A 350 20.78 1.59 9.18
N VAL A 351 19.89 0.82 8.56
CA VAL A 351 19.86 0.62 7.10
C VAL A 351 19.01 1.69 6.40
N ILE A 352 17.86 2.05 6.97
CA ILE A 352 16.89 2.92 6.32
C ILE A 352 17.33 4.39 6.44
N GLN A 353 17.79 4.95 5.31
CA GLN A 353 18.28 6.32 5.21
C GLN A 353 17.48 7.16 4.22
N VAL A 354 16.89 6.59 3.16
CA VAL A 354 16.03 7.31 2.22
C VAL A 354 14.85 7.94 2.98
N ASP A 355 14.67 9.26 2.79
CA ASP A 355 13.71 10.06 3.56
C ASP A 355 12.27 9.53 3.46
N HIS A 356 11.85 9.01 2.29
CA HIS A 356 10.55 8.35 2.11
C HIS A 356 10.35 7.18 3.09
N TYR A 357 11.30 6.22 3.11
CA TYR A 357 11.23 5.06 4.00
C TYR A 357 11.42 5.45 5.46
N ARG A 358 12.26 6.45 5.75
CA ARG A 358 12.52 6.91 7.12
C ARG A 358 11.26 7.47 7.77
N LYS A 359 10.50 8.33 7.08
CA LYS A 359 9.23 8.88 7.59
C LYS A 359 8.24 7.77 7.93
N ARG A 360 8.03 6.83 7.02
CA ARG A 360 7.13 5.68 7.25
C ARG A 360 7.65 4.75 8.36
N PHE A 361 8.96 4.54 8.42
CA PHE A 361 9.60 3.78 9.49
C PHE A 361 9.33 4.42 10.85
N GLU A 362 9.49 5.74 10.99
CA GLU A 362 9.23 6.46 12.24
C GLU A 362 7.75 6.37 12.68
N GLU A 363 6.81 6.46 11.73
CA GLU A 363 5.37 6.26 11.99
C GLU A 363 5.08 4.85 12.53
N LEU A 364 5.65 3.81 11.90
CA LEU A 364 5.49 2.42 12.34
C LEU A 364 6.23 2.15 13.66
N ASP A 365 7.41 2.74 13.84
CA ASP A 365 8.23 2.61 15.05
C ASP A 365 7.52 3.18 16.28
N ALA A 366 6.85 4.32 16.12
CA ALA A 366 6.04 4.92 17.18
C ALA A 366 4.92 3.97 17.64
N ALA A 367 4.26 3.27 16.70
CA ALA A 367 3.29 2.24 17.04
C ALA A 367 3.96 1.08 17.79
N ARG A 368 5.10 0.56 17.30
CA ARG A 368 5.84 -0.53 17.96
C ARG A 368 6.26 -0.21 19.39
N VAL A 369 6.65 1.04 19.69
CA VAL A 369 6.98 1.47 21.07
C VAL A 369 5.78 1.30 22.00
N LEU A 370 4.59 1.74 21.57
CA LEU A 370 3.36 1.59 22.35
C LEU A 370 3.01 0.12 22.57
N PHE A 371 3.26 -0.73 21.58
CA PHE A 371 3.04 -2.18 21.71
C PHE A 371 4.03 -2.84 22.68
N ASP A 372 5.33 -2.54 22.62
CA ASP A 372 6.32 -3.11 23.57
C ASP A 372 6.01 -2.71 25.02
N GLN A 373 5.62 -1.45 25.26
CA GLN A 373 5.19 -0.98 26.60
C GLN A 373 3.96 -1.72 27.14
N ARG A 374 3.07 -2.17 26.26
CA ARG A 374 1.88 -2.92 26.68
C ARG A 374 2.21 -4.39 26.93
N LEU A 375 3.01 -4.98 26.05
CA LEU A 375 3.51 -6.35 26.24
C LEU A 375 4.33 -6.47 27.52
N SER A 376 5.09 -5.43 27.92
CA SER A 376 5.83 -5.45 29.19
C SER A 376 4.94 -5.46 30.44
N ASN A 377 3.71 -4.94 30.32
CA ASN A 377 2.72 -4.91 31.40
C ASN A 377 1.77 -6.10 31.38
N PHE A 378 1.85 -6.94 30.35
CA PHE A 378 1.01 -8.12 30.22
C PHE A 378 1.40 -9.17 31.27
N ARG A 379 0.40 -9.68 31.98
CA ARG A 379 0.54 -10.75 32.98
C ARG A 379 -0.40 -11.89 32.57
N LEU A 380 0.11 -13.12 32.67
CA LEU A 380 -0.58 -14.35 32.28
C LEU A 380 -1.68 -14.78 33.27
#